data_AF-A0A7U3YXU1-F1
#
_entry.id   AF-A0A7U3YXU1-F1
#
_cell.length_a   1.000
_cell.length_b   1.000
_cell.length_c   1.000
_cell.angle_alpha   90.00
_cell.angle_beta   90.00
_cell.angle_gamma   90.00
#
_symmetry.space_group_name_H-M   'P 1'
#
loop_
_entity.id
_entity.type
_entity.pdbx_description
1 polymer ?
#
loop_
_entity_poly.entity_id
_entity_poly.type
_entity_poly.pdbx_seq_one_letter_code
_entity_poly.pdbx_strand_id
1 'polypeptide(L)'
;MKSVEDQAVTGIELDDDAVMQFLLQNPDFFIRNARLVEQMRVPHPVRGTVSLVEWHLARQRNHIGRLEEEITLLMEQASANETLFASLLHLQANLATASSLQDMLNRLQRWARGFGLAGANIRLFSESWKIGAPSDFTHLALTRSSFEPLRIQRLGDQQHFLGSLNGPELLLLLPQAKLVGSVALSMLGEDGELGMVIFSSRDTQHYQQGMGTVMLNQLARMLPELLERWIERA
;
A
#
# COMPACT_ATOMS: atom_id res chain seq x y z
N MET A 1 -2.38 67.92 -51.67
CA MET A 1 -1.09 67.48 -51.11
C MET A 1 -1.35 66.24 -50.27
N LYS A 2 -0.53 65.22 -50.53
CA LYS A 2 -0.50 63.82 -50.07
C LYS A 2 -1.22 63.46 -48.76
N SER A 3 -2.03 62.42 -48.92
CA SER A 3 -2.53 61.46 -47.93
C SER A 3 -1.41 60.92 -47.04
N VAL A 4 -1.64 60.93 -45.74
CA VAL A 4 -0.91 60.11 -44.77
C VAL A 4 -1.74 58.83 -44.65
N GLU A 5 -1.24 57.74 -45.24
CA GLU A 5 -1.83 56.42 -45.09
C GLU A 5 -1.55 55.91 -43.67
N ASP A 6 -2.64 55.74 -42.95
CA ASP A 6 -2.75 54.94 -41.73
C ASP A 6 -2.34 53.50 -42.08
N GLN A 7 -1.08 53.14 -41.82
CA GLN A 7 -0.66 51.75 -41.85
C GLN A 7 -1.18 51.07 -40.58
N ALA A 8 -2.40 50.56 -40.70
CA ALA A 8 -2.98 49.58 -39.80
C ALA A 8 -1.99 48.41 -39.62
N VAL A 9 -1.41 48.31 -38.43
CA VAL A 9 -0.71 47.10 -38.00
C VAL A 9 -1.78 46.02 -37.85
N THR A 10 -1.90 45.22 -38.90
CA THR A 10 -2.70 43.99 -38.94
C THR A 10 -2.33 43.11 -37.74
N GLY A 11 -3.27 42.93 -36.82
CA GLY A 11 -3.12 42.05 -35.68
C GLY A 11 -2.89 40.62 -36.15
N ILE A 12 -1.68 40.13 -35.93
CA ILE A 12 -1.43 38.69 -35.96
C ILE A 12 -2.03 38.19 -34.64
N GLU A 13 -3.20 37.55 -34.70
CA GLU A 13 -3.68 36.71 -33.60
C GLU A 13 -2.71 35.54 -33.48
N LEU A 14 -1.66 35.74 -32.69
CA LEU A 14 -0.75 34.69 -32.29
C LEU A 14 -1.51 33.80 -31.31
N ASP A 15 -1.74 32.56 -31.72
CA ASP A 15 -2.17 31.48 -30.83
C ASP A 15 -1.10 31.20 -29.77
N ASP A 16 -1.53 30.81 -28.57
CA ASP A 16 -0.67 30.48 -27.43
C ASP A 16 0.37 29.42 -27.82
N ASP A 17 -0.01 28.44 -28.65
CA ASP A 17 0.89 27.41 -29.16
C ASP A 17 1.98 27.98 -30.09
N ALA A 18 1.63 28.97 -30.91
CA ALA A 18 2.59 29.64 -31.80
C ALA A 18 3.58 30.50 -31.00
N VAL A 19 3.10 31.21 -29.97
CA VAL A 19 3.97 31.98 -29.05
C VAL A 19 4.91 31.05 -28.29
N MET A 20 4.40 29.93 -27.79
CA MET A 20 5.18 28.95 -27.05
C MET A 20 6.26 28.28 -27.92
N GLN A 21 5.92 27.87 -29.14
CA GLN A 21 6.88 27.33 -30.11
C GLN A 21 7.99 28.34 -30.45
N PHE A 22 7.63 29.61 -30.65
CA PHE A 22 8.60 30.66 -30.93
C PHE A 22 9.60 30.84 -29.77
N LEU A 23 9.11 30.87 -28.52
CA LEU A 23 9.95 31.00 -27.33
C LEU A 23 10.87 29.79 -27.12
N LEU A 24 10.38 28.56 -27.40
CA LEU A 24 11.19 27.34 -27.32
C LEU A 24 12.31 27.31 -28.36
N GLN A 25 12.04 27.78 -29.58
CA GLN A 25 13.04 27.87 -30.65
C GLN A 25 14.04 29.03 -30.44
N ASN A 26 13.77 29.94 -29.51
CA ASN A 26 14.61 31.11 -29.22
C ASN A 26 14.94 31.23 -27.72
N PRO A 27 15.80 30.35 -27.17
CA PRO A 27 16.10 30.32 -25.73
C PRO A 27 16.69 31.63 -25.19
N ASP A 28 17.45 32.38 -26.00
CA ASP A 28 18.05 33.66 -25.60
C ASP A 28 17.06 34.84 -25.67
N PHE A 29 15.81 34.62 -26.07
CA PHE A 29 14.81 35.68 -26.29
C PHE A 29 14.69 36.63 -25.09
N PHE A 30 14.64 36.09 -23.87
CA PHE A 30 14.50 36.89 -22.65
C PHE A 30 15.76 37.68 -22.31
N ILE A 31 16.95 37.20 -22.70
CA ILE A 31 18.22 37.92 -22.52
C ILE A 31 18.28 39.09 -23.49
N ARG A 32 17.97 38.85 -24.78
CA ARG A 32 17.97 39.88 -25.82
C ARG A 32 16.96 41.00 -25.54
N ASN A 33 15.85 40.67 -24.89
CA ASN A 33 14.76 41.58 -24.60
C ASN A 33 14.63 41.96 -23.12
N ALA A 34 15.71 41.88 -22.33
CA ALA A 34 15.66 42.04 -20.87
C ALA A 34 14.90 43.30 -20.39
N ARG A 35 15.10 44.46 -21.03
CA ARG A 35 14.39 45.72 -20.70
C ARG A 35 12.88 45.65 -20.90
N LEU A 36 12.42 44.87 -21.89
CA LEU A 36 10.98 44.70 -22.18
C LEU A 36 10.38 43.63 -21.25
N VAL A 37 11.14 42.59 -20.93
CA VAL A 37 10.75 41.54 -19.99
C VAL A 37 10.57 42.10 -18.57
N GLU A 38 11.39 43.07 -18.15
CA GLU A 38 11.20 43.78 -16.88
C GLU A 38 9.86 44.54 -16.80
N GLN A 39 9.30 44.92 -17.94
CA GLN A 39 8.00 45.58 -18.03
C GLN A 39 6.85 44.56 -18.14
N MET A 40 7.16 43.28 -18.43
CA MET A 40 6.17 42.21 -18.47
C MET A 40 5.68 41.89 -17.07
N ARG A 41 4.38 42.07 -16.88
CA ARG A 41 3.68 41.80 -15.63
C ARG A 41 2.88 40.52 -15.80
N VAL A 42 3.23 39.49 -15.06
CA VAL A 42 2.42 38.27 -15.00
C VAL A 42 1.41 38.45 -13.87
N PRO A 43 0.09 38.36 -14.15
CA PRO A 43 -0.92 38.44 -13.11
C PRO A 43 -0.78 37.24 -12.16
N HIS A 44 -0.51 37.53 -10.89
CA HIS A 44 -0.47 36.56 -9.81
C HIS A 44 -1.76 36.69 -8.97
N PRO A 45 -2.58 35.63 -8.86
CA PRO A 45 -3.93 35.70 -8.28
C PRO A 45 -3.99 36.26 -6.85
N VAL A 46 -2.90 36.15 -6.08
CA VAL A 46 -2.84 36.57 -4.66
C VAL A 46 -1.93 37.80 -4.42
N ARG A 47 -1.05 38.18 -5.37
CA ARG A 47 0.00 39.21 -5.16
C ARG A 47 -0.06 40.40 -6.14
N GLY A 48 -1.07 40.46 -7.00
CA GLY A 48 -1.12 41.47 -8.06
C GLY A 48 -0.19 41.09 -9.21
N THR A 49 0.52 42.05 -9.79
CA THR A 49 1.42 41.80 -10.93
C THR A 49 2.86 41.57 -10.49
N VAL A 50 3.45 40.44 -10.87
CA VAL A 50 4.83 40.06 -10.50
C VAL A 50 5.72 39.92 -11.75
N SER A 51 7.04 39.98 -11.57
CA SER A 51 7.98 39.68 -12.65
C SER A 51 7.88 38.21 -13.05
N LEU A 52 8.08 37.90 -14.34
CA LEU A 52 8.11 36.53 -14.86
C LEU A 52 9.14 35.67 -14.10
N VAL A 53 10.30 36.24 -13.75
CA VAL A 53 11.36 35.53 -13.00
C VAL A 53 10.91 35.23 -11.57
N GLU A 54 10.27 36.19 -10.89
CA GLU A 54 9.71 35.99 -9.55
C GLU A 54 8.61 34.92 -9.55
N TRP A 55 7.77 34.90 -10.60
CA TRP A 55 6.74 33.89 -10.78
C TRP A 55 7.34 32.49 -10.97
N HIS A 56 8.36 32.35 -11.82
CA HIS A 56 9.07 31.08 -12.02
C HIS A 56 9.76 30.59 -10.73
N LEU A 57 10.46 31.47 -10.02
CA LEU A 57 11.11 31.14 -8.75
C LEU A 57 10.11 30.73 -7.67
N ALA A 58 8.98 31.43 -7.57
CA ALA A 58 7.91 31.07 -6.65
C ALA A 58 7.33 29.68 -6.97
N ARG A 59 7.10 29.37 -8.25
CA ARG A 59 6.64 28.06 -8.69
C ARG A 59 7.66 26.95 -8.39
N GLN A 60 8.95 27.20 -8.63
CA GLN A 60 10.02 26.26 -8.30
C GLN A 60 10.11 26.01 -6.79
N ARG A 61 10.02 27.04 -5.95
CA ARG A 61 9.99 26.88 -4.48
C ARG A 61 8.81 26.04 -4.02
N ASN A 62 7.62 26.28 -4.57
CA ASN A 62 6.45 25.45 -4.28
C ASN A 62 6.64 23.99 -4.72
N HIS A 63 7.30 23.76 -5.86
CA HIS A 63 7.60 22.40 -6.31
C HIS A 63 8.61 21.70 -5.40
N ILE A 64 9.67 22.39 -5.00
CA ILE A 64 10.65 21.88 -4.03
C ILE A 64 9.97 21.54 -2.71
N GLY A 65 9.13 22.43 -2.17
CA GLY A 65 8.40 22.16 -0.92
C GLY A 65 7.51 20.91 -1.01
N ARG A 66 6.81 20.70 -2.13
CA ARG A 66 6.03 19.47 -2.35
C ARG A 66 6.91 18.22 -2.40
N LEU A 67 8.07 18.30 -3.06
CA LEU A 67 9.01 17.18 -3.11
C LEU A 67 9.61 16.87 -1.74
N GLU A 68 9.91 17.89 -0.93
CA GLU A 68 10.38 17.73 0.45
C GLU A 68 9.32 17.05 1.34
N GLU A 69 8.05 17.42 1.20
CA GLU A 69 6.92 16.76 1.87
C GLU A 69 6.79 15.29 1.43
N GLU A 70 6.89 15.02 0.13
CA GLU A 70 6.80 13.66 -0.42
C GLU A 70 7.97 12.78 0.06
N ILE A 71 9.19 13.30 0.07
CA ILE A 71 10.37 12.61 0.61
C ILE A 71 10.18 12.31 2.09
N THR A 72 9.66 13.27 2.87
CA THR A 72 9.40 13.08 4.30
C THR A 72 8.43 11.93 4.53
N LEU A 73 7.33 11.89 3.77
CA LEU A 73 6.36 10.80 3.84
C LEU A 73 6.98 9.44 3.48
N LEU A 74 7.79 9.39 2.43
CA LEU A 74 8.50 8.16 2.03
C LEU A 74 9.48 7.69 3.12
N MET A 75 10.19 8.61 3.78
CA MET A 75 11.10 8.27 4.88
C MET A 75 10.35 7.74 6.11
N GLU A 76 9.20 8.33 6.46
CA GLU A 76 8.34 7.84 7.54
C GLU A 76 7.83 6.42 7.25
N GLN A 77 7.37 6.17 6.03
CA GLN A 77 6.93 4.84 5.59
C GLN A 77 8.08 3.82 5.61
N ALA A 78 9.26 4.21 5.14
CA ALA A 78 10.44 3.35 5.16
C ALA A 78 10.84 2.96 6.60
N SER A 79 10.85 3.93 7.52
CA SER A 79 11.17 3.69 8.93
C SER A 79 10.12 2.79 9.63
N ALA A 80 8.84 3.00 9.33
CA ALA A 80 7.77 2.14 9.82
C ALA A 80 7.91 0.70 9.29
N ASN A 81 8.20 0.54 8.00
CA ASN A 81 8.43 -0.75 7.38
C ASN A 81 9.66 -1.48 7.96
N GLU A 82 10.75 -0.75 8.21
CA GLU A 82 11.96 -1.30 8.83
C GLU A 82 11.68 -1.82 10.25
N THR A 83 10.93 -1.04 11.05
CA THR A 83 10.51 -1.43 12.40
C THR A 83 9.63 -2.68 12.38
N LEU A 84 8.67 -2.72 11.46
CA LEU A 84 7.80 -3.86 11.27
C LEU A 84 8.60 -5.11 10.84
N PHE A 85 9.61 -4.95 9.98
CA PHE A 85 10.44 -6.05 9.49
C PHE A 85 11.34 -6.61 10.60
N ALA A 86 11.97 -5.73 11.38
CA ALA A 86 12.73 -6.15 12.56
C ALA A 86 11.86 -6.93 13.56
N SER A 87 10.62 -6.47 13.80
CA SER A 87 9.67 -7.18 14.65
C SER A 87 9.29 -8.56 14.11
N LEU A 88 9.19 -8.72 12.78
CA LEU A 88 8.95 -10.02 12.16
C LEU A 88 10.12 -10.99 12.38
N LEU A 89 11.36 -10.52 12.28
CA LEU A 89 12.54 -11.34 12.58
C LEU A 89 12.56 -11.80 14.05
N HIS A 90 12.21 -10.90 14.97
CA HIS A 90 12.07 -11.27 16.38
C HIS A 90 10.92 -12.26 16.61
N LEU A 91 9.80 -12.11 15.90
CA LEU A 91 8.71 -13.07 15.96
C LEU A 91 9.17 -14.46 15.52
N GLN A 92 9.92 -14.58 14.43
CA GLN A 92 10.41 -15.87 13.94
C GLN A 92 11.16 -16.64 15.03
N ALA A 93 12.13 -15.99 15.69
CA ALA A 93 12.88 -16.59 16.80
C ALA A 93 11.97 -16.91 18.00
N ASN A 94 10.99 -16.05 18.29
CA ASN A 94 10.04 -16.24 19.38
C ASN A 94 9.13 -17.46 19.16
N LEU A 95 8.64 -17.65 17.93
CA LEU A 95 7.81 -18.80 17.56
C LEU A 95 8.63 -20.09 17.52
N ALA A 96 9.86 -20.05 17.01
CA ALA A 96 10.76 -21.19 16.96
C ALA A 96 11.13 -21.74 18.35
N THR A 97 11.11 -20.89 19.38
CA THR A 97 11.41 -21.26 20.78
C THR A 97 10.18 -21.63 21.60
N ALA A 98 9.00 -21.74 20.98
CA ALA A 98 7.78 -22.14 21.67
C ALA A 98 7.90 -23.57 22.25
N SER A 99 7.29 -23.78 23.42
CA SER A 99 7.31 -25.08 24.11
C SER A 99 6.19 -26.02 23.68
N SER A 100 5.18 -25.50 22.96
CA SER A 100 4.07 -26.26 22.39
C SER A 100 3.43 -25.50 21.23
N LEU A 101 2.60 -26.18 20.43
CA LEU A 101 1.81 -25.53 19.38
C LEU A 101 0.89 -24.44 19.95
N GLN A 102 0.23 -24.70 21.08
CA GLN A 102 -0.62 -23.70 21.72
C GLN A 102 0.17 -22.46 22.17
N ASP A 103 1.39 -22.65 22.71
CA ASP A 103 2.27 -21.52 23.06
C ASP A 103 2.68 -20.73 21.80
N MET A 104 3.00 -21.41 20.70
CA MET A 104 3.30 -20.80 19.41
C MET A 104 2.13 -19.94 18.89
N LEU A 105 0.91 -20.49 18.86
CA LEU A 105 -0.29 -19.75 18.45
C LEU A 105 -0.57 -18.55 19.37
N ASN A 106 -0.40 -18.72 20.69
CA ASN A 106 -0.56 -17.64 21.65
C ASN A 106 0.49 -16.53 21.49
N ARG A 107 1.73 -16.87 21.11
CA ARG A 107 2.80 -15.90 20.80
C ARG A 107 2.46 -15.11 19.54
N LEU A 108 2.00 -15.78 18.48
CA LEU A 108 1.55 -15.12 17.25
C LEU A 108 0.37 -14.17 17.52
N GLN A 109 -0.61 -14.61 18.32
CA GLN A 109 -1.75 -13.78 18.70
C GLN A 109 -1.33 -12.55 19.54
N ARG A 110 -0.40 -12.72 20.49
CA ARG A 110 0.16 -11.62 21.29
C ARG A 110 0.93 -10.62 20.43
N TRP A 111 1.75 -11.12 19.49
CA TRP A 111 2.47 -10.29 18.55
C TRP A 111 1.52 -9.43 17.71
N ALA A 112 0.48 -10.02 17.14
CA ALA A 112 -0.53 -9.28 16.38
C ALA A 112 -1.22 -8.20 17.23
N ARG A 113 -1.59 -8.53 18.48
CA ARG A 113 -2.16 -7.55 19.42
C ARG A 113 -1.21 -6.42 19.77
N GLY A 114 0.11 -6.66 19.77
CA GLY A 114 1.14 -5.62 19.94
C GLY A 114 1.09 -4.53 18.87
N PHE A 115 0.55 -4.85 17.69
CA PHE A 115 0.31 -3.90 16.58
C PHE A 115 -1.11 -3.30 16.58
N GLY A 116 -1.88 -3.47 17.65
CA GLY A 116 -3.26 -2.97 17.73
C GLY A 116 -4.27 -3.80 16.93
N LEU A 117 -3.88 -4.97 16.42
CA LEU A 117 -4.79 -5.88 15.72
C LEU A 117 -5.70 -6.61 16.72
N ALA A 118 -6.88 -7.04 16.27
CA ALA A 118 -7.78 -7.87 17.06
C ALA A 118 -7.17 -9.25 17.36
N GLY A 119 -6.41 -9.80 16.41
CA GLY A 119 -5.63 -11.02 16.59
C GLY A 119 -5.19 -11.65 15.27
N ALA A 120 -4.45 -12.75 15.43
CA ALA A 120 -3.99 -13.61 14.34
C ALA A 120 -4.52 -15.03 14.57
N ASN A 121 -4.97 -15.68 13.50
CA ASN A 121 -5.52 -17.03 13.52
C ASN A 121 -4.90 -17.84 12.37
N ILE A 122 -4.74 -19.14 12.59
CA ILE A 122 -4.27 -20.08 11.56
C ILE A 122 -5.39 -21.07 11.27
N ARG A 123 -5.61 -21.35 9.98
CA ARG A 123 -6.48 -22.43 9.50
C ARG A 123 -5.66 -23.34 8.60
N LEU A 124 -5.72 -24.64 8.85
CA LEU A 124 -4.92 -25.64 8.14
C LEU A 124 -5.82 -26.55 7.32
N PHE A 125 -5.39 -26.89 6.10
CA PHE A 125 -6.16 -27.82 5.28
C PHE A 125 -6.04 -29.24 5.84
N SER A 126 -7.18 -29.83 6.22
CA SER A 126 -7.26 -31.17 6.81
C SER A 126 -6.65 -32.27 5.94
N GLU A 127 -6.56 -32.02 4.64
CA GLU A 127 -6.00 -32.90 3.61
C GLU A 127 -4.47 -32.85 3.56
N SER A 128 -3.86 -31.80 4.10
CA SER A 128 -2.41 -31.56 4.07
C SER A 128 -1.74 -31.82 5.43
N TRP A 129 -2.52 -32.01 6.49
CA TRP A 129 -2.03 -32.13 7.85
C TRP A 129 -2.78 -33.22 8.62
N LYS A 130 -2.07 -33.95 9.48
CA LYS A 130 -2.67 -34.95 10.39
C LYS A 130 -3.30 -34.28 11.61
N ILE A 131 -4.37 -33.52 11.41
CA ILE A 131 -5.11 -32.74 12.43
C ILE A 131 -6.48 -33.33 12.81
N GLY A 132 -6.73 -34.58 12.47
CA GLY A 132 -7.94 -35.31 12.84
C GLY A 132 -7.96 -35.72 14.32
N ALA A 133 -9.11 -36.17 14.81
CA ALA A 133 -9.19 -36.81 16.13
C ALA A 133 -8.23 -38.02 16.17
N PRO A 134 -7.49 -38.26 17.28
CA PRO A 134 -7.67 -37.69 18.62
C PRO A 134 -6.83 -36.43 18.93
N SER A 135 -6.44 -35.62 17.93
CA SER A 135 -5.65 -34.40 18.20
C SER A 135 -6.46 -33.28 18.89
N ASP A 136 -5.81 -32.52 19.79
CA ASP A 136 -6.38 -31.34 20.45
C ASP A 136 -6.52 -30.11 19.49
N PHE A 137 -6.05 -30.26 18.25
CA PHE A 137 -5.89 -29.17 17.28
C PHE A 137 -6.91 -29.20 16.15
N THR A 138 -7.96 -30.01 16.26
CA THR A 138 -9.08 -30.07 15.29
C THR A 138 -9.72 -28.70 15.02
N HIS A 139 -9.66 -27.78 15.98
CA HIS A 139 -10.14 -26.41 15.83
C HIS A 139 -9.38 -25.59 14.77
N LEU A 140 -8.18 -26.01 14.35
CA LEU A 140 -7.42 -25.40 13.26
C LEU A 140 -7.85 -25.94 11.89
N ALA A 141 -8.50 -27.10 11.84
CA ALA A 141 -8.85 -27.76 10.60
C ALA A 141 -9.86 -26.97 9.78
N LEU A 142 -9.65 -26.99 8.46
CA LEU A 142 -10.53 -26.47 7.45
C LEU A 142 -10.44 -27.41 6.24
N THR A 143 -11.57 -27.83 5.69
CA THR A 143 -11.54 -28.66 4.47
C THR A 143 -11.37 -27.76 3.26
N ARG A 144 -10.51 -28.14 2.31
CA ARG A 144 -10.26 -27.32 1.11
C ARG A 144 -11.53 -27.04 0.33
N SER A 145 -12.42 -28.04 0.21
CA SER A 145 -13.72 -27.90 -0.47
C SER A 145 -14.62 -26.82 0.14
N SER A 146 -14.56 -26.61 1.46
CA SER A 146 -15.35 -25.59 2.16
C SER A 146 -14.81 -24.17 1.92
N PHE A 147 -13.51 -24.05 1.68
CA PHE A 147 -12.84 -22.77 1.42
C PHE A 147 -12.85 -22.37 -0.06
N GLU A 148 -12.98 -23.32 -0.97
CA GLU A 148 -12.85 -23.10 -2.41
C GLU A 148 -13.75 -21.97 -2.97
N PRO A 149 -15.03 -21.83 -2.58
CA PRO A 149 -15.86 -20.72 -3.03
C PRO A 149 -15.29 -19.35 -2.62
N LEU A 150 -14.77 -19.26 -1.40
CA LEU A 150 -14.15 -18.05 -0.87
C LEU A 150 -12.83 -17.75 -1.60
N ARG A 151 -12.03 -18.78 -1.87
CA ARG A 151 -10.79 -18.66 -2.66
C ARG A 151 -11.08 -18.05 -4.04
N ILE A 152 -12.04 -18.60 -4.77
CA ILE A 152 -12.38 -18.12 -6.11
C ILE A 152 -12.91 -16.69 -6.06
N GLN A 153 -13.81 -16.38 -5.12
CA GLN A 153 -14.47 -15.07 -5.07
C GLN A 153 -13.54 -13.93 -4.62
N ARG A 154 -12.61 -14.20 -3.70
CA ARG A 154 -11.82 -13.14 -3.04
C ARG A 154 -10.36 -13.14 -3.45
N LEU A 155 -9.77 -14.32 -3.65
CA LEU A 155 -8.35 -14.46 -3.97
C LEU A 155 -8.13 -14.60 -5.48
N GLY A 156 -9.01 -15.31 -6.18
CA GLY A 156 -8.77 -15.69 -7.58
C GLY A 156 -7.47 -16.49 -7.67
N ASP A 157 -6.49 -15.94 -8.40
CA ASP A 157 -5.13 -16.51 -8.54
C ASP A 157 -4.12 -15.92 -7.55
N GLN A 158 -4.53 -14.98 -6.70
CA GLN A 158 -3.65 -14.37 -5.70
C GLN A 158 -3.54 -15.23 -4.44
N GLN A 159 -2.44 -15.05 -3.71
CA GLN A 159 -2.21 -15.74 -2.42
C GLN A 159 -2.60 -14.90 -1.21
N HIS A 160 -2.99 -13.64 -1.41
CA HIS A 160 -3.31 -12.71 -0.34
C HIS A 160 -4.63 -12.01 -0.62
N PHE A 161 -5.40 -11.77 0.43
CA PHE A 161 -6.62 -10.99 0.38
C PHE A 161 -6.62 -9.97 1.52
N LEU A 162 -6.93 -8.71 1.20
CA LEU A 162 -7.06 -7.62 2.15
C LEU A 162 -8.41 -6.94 1.96
N GLY A 163 -9.19 -6.85 3.03
CA GLY A 163 -10.49 -6.20 3.01
C GLY A 163 -11.47 -6.77 4.03
N SER A 164 -12.75 -6.56 3.81
CA SER A 164 -13.82 -7.06 4.69
C SER A 164 -14.30 -8.45 4.28
N LEU A 165 -14.64 -9.27 5.28
CA LEU A 165 -15.36 -10.54 5.09
C LEU A 165 -16.83 -10.40 5.45
N ASN A 166 -17.70 -11.13 4.76
CA ASN A 166 -19.12 -11.22 5.09
C ASN A 166 -19.38 -12.20 6.26
N GLY A 167 -20.60 -12.25 6.76
CA GLY A 167 -20.97 -13.10 7.91
C GLY A 167 -20.63 -14.58 7.73
N PRO A 168 -21.04 -15.24 6.63
CA PRO A 168 -20.66 -16.63 6.34
C PRO A 168 -19.15 -16.85 6.26
N GLU A 169 -18.41 -15.97 5.59
CA GLU A 169 -16.95 -16.03 5.47
C GLU A 169 -16.27 -15.92 6.85
N LEU A 170 -16.76 -15.01 7.71
CA LEU A 170 -16.29 -14.86 9.09
C LEU A 170 -16.59 -16.09 9.93
N LEU A 171 -17.78 -16.69 9.79
CA LEU A 171 -18.14 -17.90 10.53
C LEU A 171 -17.25 -19.09 10.13
N LEU A 172 -16.90 -19.19 8.85
CA LEU A 172 -16.02 -20.23 8.31
C LEU A 172 -14.57 -20.07 8.84
N LEU A 173 -14.00 -18.87 8.71
CA LEU A 173 -12.58 -18.64 9.00
C LEU A 173 -12.30 -18.27 10.46
N LEU A 174 -13.18 -17.49 11.06
CA LEU A 174 -13.01 -16.83 12.35
C LEU A 174 -14.26 -16.96 13.26
N PRO A 175 -14.78 -18.18 13.50
CA PRO A 175 -16.02 -18.40 14.27
C PRO A 175 -15.97 -17.85 15.70
N GLN A 176 -14.78 -17.68 16.27
CA GLN A 176 -14.57 -17.16 17.63
C GLN A 176 -14.26 -15.66 17.67
N ALA A 177 -14.04 -15.01 16.52
CA ALA A 177 -13.67 -13.61 16.49
C ALA A 177 -14.89 -12.73 16.72
N LYS A 178 -14.73 -11.71 17.58
CA LYS A 178 -15.75 -10.70 17.84
C LYS A 178 -15.29 -9.37 17.25
N LEU A 179 -16.18 -8.69 16.54
CA LEU A 179 -15.96 -7.36 15.96
C LEU A 179 -14.76 -7.33 15.00
N VAL A 180 -14.94 -7.93 13.81
CA VAL A 180 -13.97 -7.88 12.72
C VAL A 180 -14.41 -6.83 11.71
N GLY A 181 -13.62 -5.77 11.55
CA GLY A 181 -13.86 -4.70 10.57
C GLY A 181 -13.17 -4.99 9.22
N SER A 182 -11.90 -5.39 9.27
CA SER A 182 -11.13 -5.79 8.10
C SER A 182 -10.17 -6.94 8.44
N VAL A 183 -9.74 -7.68 7.41
CA VAL A 183 -8.81 -8.80 7.54
C VAL A 183 -7.71 -8.71 6.49
N ALA A 184 -6.55 -9.26 6.85
CA ALA A 184 -5.51 -9.66 5.92
C ALA A 184 -5.36 -11.18 6.01
N LEU A 185 -5.64 -11.86 4.91
CA LEU A 185 -5.53 -13.29 4.75
C LEU A 185 -4.35 -13.60 3.83
N SER A 186 -3.54 -14.58 4.21
CA SER A 186 -2.49 -15.12 3.37
C SER A 186 -2.57 -16.64 3.34
N MET A 187 -2.52 -17.22 2.15
CA MET A 187 -2.38 -18.65 1.96
C MET A 187 -1.01 -19.11 2.47
N LEU A 188 -0.92 -20.33 3.01
CA LEU A 188 0.30 -20.96 3.51
C LEU A 188 0.80 -22.02 2.53
N GLY A 189 2.12 -22.10 2.33
CA GLY A 189 2.75 -22.96 1.33
C GLY A 189 3.14 -22.19 0.07
N GLU A 190 3.92 -22.80 -0.82
CA GLU A 190 4.36 -22.16 -2.07
C GLU A 190 3.18 -21.93 -3.02
N ASP A 191 2.22 -22.85 -3.04
CA ASP A 191 1.01 -22.83 -3.88
C ASP A 191 -0.26 -22.59 -3.06
N GLY A 192 -0.12 -22.16 -1.81
CA GLY A 192 -1.24 -21.97 -0.89
C GLY A 192 -1.92 -23.29 -0.51
N GLU A 193 -1.14 -24.37 -0.45
CA GLU A 193 -1.66 -25.71 -0.35
C GLU A 193 -1.83 -26.21 1.08
N LEU A 194 -1.28 -25.50 2.06
CA LEU A 194 -1.18 -25.97 3.45
C LEU A 194 -2.25 -25.36 4.36
N GLY A 195 -2.79 -24.20 4.00
CA GLY A 195 -3.77 -23.50 4.82
C GLY A 195 -3.70 -22.01 4.61
N MET A 196 -3.95 -21.25 5.67
CA MET A 196 -3.93 -19.80 5.67
C MET A 196 -3.65 -19.23 7.07
N VAL A 197 -3.06 -18.05 7.10
CA VAL A 197 -3.00 -17.17 8.28
C VAL A 197 -3.91 -15.97 8.05
N ILE A 198 -4.68 -15.60 9.07
CA ILE A 198 -5.61 -14.47 9.05
C ILE A 198 -5.28 -13.52 10.18
N PHE A 199 -4.95 -12.28 9.82
CA PHE A 199 -4.89 -11.14 10.73
C PHE A 199 -6.19 -10.36 10.65
N SER A 200 -6.71 -9.95 11.80
CA SER A 200 -7.99 -9.25 11.90
C SER A 200 -7.81 -7.92 12.62
N SER A 201 -8.48 -6.88 12.12
CA SER A 201 -8.57 -5.57 12.76
C SER A 201 -10.03 -5.23 13.06
N ARG A 202 -10.26 -4.44 14.11
CA ARG A 202 -11.59 -3.89 14.41
C ARG A 202 -11.94 -2.71 13.49
N ASP A 203 -10.91 -2.08 12.92
CA ASP A 203 -11.07 -0.97 12.00
C ASP A 203 -11.33 -1.50 10.57
N THR A 204 -12.39 -0.98 9.94
CA THR A 204 -12.79 -1.35 8.58
C THR A 204 -11.85 -0.79 7.51
N GLN A 205 -11.07 0.23 7.84
CA GLN A 205 -10.12 0.89 6.94
C GLN A 205 -8.67 0.43 7.15
N HIS A 206 -8.41 -0.50 8.08
CA HIS A 206 -7.04 -0.91 8.38
C HIS A 206 -6.42 -1.76 7.26
N TYR A 207 -7.13 -2.78 6.77
CA TYR A 207 -6.69 -3.59 5.64
C TYR A 207 -7.49 -3.25 4.39
N GLN A 208 -6.81 -2.72 3.38
CA GLN A 208 -7.40 -2.28 2.11
C GLN A 208 -6.70 -2.93 0.93
N GLN A 209 -7.41 -3.02 -0.19
CA GLN A 209 -6.83 -3.45 -1.46
C GLN A 209 -5.72 -2.47 -1.88
N GLY A 210 -4.62 -3.02 -2.40
CA GLY A 210 -3.45 -2.24 -2.83
C GLY A 210 -2.38 -2.03 -1.76
N MET A 211 -2.64 -2.36 -0.50
CA MET A 211 -1.58 -2.38 0.53
C MET A 211 -0.53 -3.46 0.23
N GLY A 212 0.72 -3.18 0.55
CA GLY A 212 1.82 -4.12 0.36
C GLY A 212 1.68 -5.38 1.23
N THR A 213 1.91 -6.55 0.64
CA THR A 213 1.75 -7.86 1.30
C THR A 213 3.06 -8.59 1.61
N VAL A 214 4.19 -7.89 1.50
CA VAL A 214 5.53 -8.49 1.62
C VAL A 214 5.70 -9.25 2.94
N MET A 215 5.25 -8.68 4.06
CA MET A 215 5.34 -9.35 5.37
C MET A 215 4.38 -10.53 5.50
N LEU A 216 3.18 -10.43 4.94
CA LEU A 216 2.23 -11.54 4.91
C LEU A 216 2.82 -12.73 4.15
N ASN A 217 3.48 -12.47 3.01
CA ASN A 217 4.19 -13.49 2.24
C ASN A 217 5.34 -14.12 3.05
N GLN A 218 6.12 -13.32 3.78
CA GLN A 218 7.21 -13.87 4.60
C GLN A 218 6.68 -14.76 5.73
N LEU A 219 5.58 -14.37 6.39
CA LEU A 219 4.90 -15.21 7.38
C LEU A 219 4.33 -16.48 6.77
N ALA A 220 3.75 -16.39 5.57
CA ALA A 220 3.17 -17.53 4.88
C ALA A 220 4.19 -18.61 4.52
N ARG A 221 5.43 -18.22 4.25
CA ARG A 221 6.55 -19.12 3.96
C ARG A 221 7.15 -19.73 5.23
N MET A 222 7.26 -18.95 6.30
CA MET A 222 7.89 -19.37 7.55
C MET A 222 6.98 -20.24 8.43
N LEU A 223 5.68 -19.91 8.52
CA LEU A 223 4.76 -20.60 9.44
C LEU A 223 4.64 -22.10 9.19
N PRO A 224 4.56 -22.62 7.94
CA PRO A 224 4.51 -24.06 7.68
C PRO A 224 5.65 -24.85 8.31
N GLU A 225 6.89 -24.39 8.15
CA GLU A 225 8.08 -25.07 8.70
C GLU A 225 8.01 -25.13 10.24
N LEU A 226 7.49 -24.09 10.88
CA LEU A 226 7.32 -24.05 12.33
C LEU A 226 6.16 -24.95 12.80
N LEU A 227 5.12 -25.12 11.99
CA LEU A 227 3.97 -25.97 12.28
C LEU A 227 4.32 -27.45 12.16
N GLU A 228 5.18 -27.82 11.22
CA GLU A 228 5.65 -29.21 11.02
C GLU A 228 6.32 -29.81 12.24
N ARG A 229 6.90 -28.98 13.11
CA ARG A 229 7.46 -29.43 14.39
C ARG A 229 6.40 -30.03 15.33
N TRP A 230 5.14 -29.66 15.16
CA TRP A 230 4.05 -30.03 16.07
C TRP A 230 2.99 -30.91 15.40
N ILE A 231 2.78 -30.73 14.10
CA ILE A 231 1.76 -31.45 13.32
C ILE A 231 2.45 -32.08 12.12
N GLU A 232 2.29 -33.39 11.97
CA GLU A 232 2.84 -34.10 10.81
C GLU A 232 2.06 -33.75 9.53
N ARG A 233 2.77 -33.61 8.41
CA ARG A 233 2.14 -33.51 7.09
C ARG A 233 1.44 -34.84 6.73
N ALA A 234 0.34 -34.75 6.00
CA ALA A 234 -0.42 -35.90 5.53
C ALA A 234 0.27 -36.62 4.37
#